data_AF-A0A0K8MHC4-F1
#
_entry.id   AF-A0A0K8MHC4-F1
#
_cell.length_a   1.000
_cell.length_b   1.000
_cell.length_c   1.000
_cell.angle_alpha   90.00
_cell.angle_beta   90.00
_cell.angle_gamma   90.00
#
_symmetry.space_group_name_H-M   'P 1'
#
loop_
_entity.id
_entity.type
_entity.pdbx_description
1 polymer ?
#
loop_
_entity_poly.entity_id
_entity_poly.type
_entity_poly.pdbx_seq_one_letter_code
_entity_poly.pdbx_strand_id
1 'polypeptide(L)'
;MDIEHQASYVEVARKFGFVHVSSIWKWKKIYIQKGQDGLKSLEIGSKTMTKPKKLTQDEQAKRLAELEEENLMLRIRLEASKLLASMEKDETSGHWPKLPSNSRRNSDK
;
A
#
# COMPACT_ATOMS: atom_id res chain seq x y z
N MET A 1 25.24 15.90 -30.40
CA MET A 1 26.28 16.27 -29.41
C MET A 1 26.90 14.97 -28.95
N ASP A 2 28.01 14.60 -29.57
CA ASP A 2 28.66 13.32 -29.32
C ASP A 2 29.62 13.40 -28.14
N ILE A 3 29.81 12.29 -27.45
CA ILE A 3 30.84 12.15 -26.43
C ILE A 3 32.00 11.46 -27.11
N GLU A 4 33.16 12.11 -27.10
CA GLU A 4 34.36 11.51 -27.68
C GLU A 4 34.72 10.22 -26.95
N HIS A 5 35.14 9.22 -27.72
CA HIS A 5 35.75 8.03 -27.13
C HIS A 5 36.96 8.48 -26.29
N GLN A 6 36.98 8.11 -25.01
CA GLN A 6 37.97 8.49 -24.00
C GLN A 6 37.76 9.85 -23.29
N ALA A 7 36.57 10.43 -23.35
CA ALA A 7 36.22 11.60 -22.53
C ALA A 7 36.53 11.41 -21.03
N SER A 8 36.96 12.49 -20.38
CA SER A 8 37.26 12.49 -18.95
C SER A 8 36.00 12.25 -18.11
N TYR A 9 36.14 11.57 -16.97
CA TYR A 9 35.00 11.32 -16.06
C TYR A 9 34.31 12.62 -15.63
N VAL A 10 35.06 13.73 -15.54
CA VAL A 10 34.51 15.06 -15.19
C VAL A 10 33.64 15.60 -16.33
N GLU A 11 34.06 15.43 -17.58
CA GLU A 11 33.29 15.88 -18.75
C GLU A 11 32.00 15.07 -18.89
N VAL A 12 32.08 13.76 -18.66
CA VAL A 12 30.92 12.87 -18.62
C VAL A 12 29.98 13.27 -17.49
N ALA A 13 30.51 13.50 -16.28
CA ALA A 13 29.70 13.92 -15.14
C ALA A 13 28.96 15.24 -15.40
N ARG A 14 29.67 16.24 -15.96
CA ARG A 14 29.09 17.54 -16.31
C ARG A 14 28.03 17.43 -17.40
N LYS A 15 28.25 16.60 -18.43
CA LYS A 15 27.27 16.40 -19.51
C LYS A 15 25.97 15.75 -19.03
N PHE A 16 26.06 14.79 -18.10
CA PHE A 16 24.90 14.05 -17.61
C PHE A 16 24.37 14.53 -16.26
N GLY A 17 24.91 15.63 -15.71
CA GLY A 17 24.44 16.20 -14.44
C GLY A 17 24.75 15.34 -13.21
N PHE A 18 25.77 14.50 -13.24
CA PHE A 18 26.19 13.72 -12.08
C PHE A 18 27.08 14.54 -11.14
N VAL A 19 26.74 14.57 -9.86
CA VAL A 19 27.54 15.24 -8.82
C VAL A 19 28.80 14.44 -8.47
N HIS A 20 28.74 13.11 -8.54
CA HIS A 20 29.80 12.23 -8.08
C HIS A 20 30.55 11.54 -9.23
N VAL A 21 31.68 12.13 -9.62
CA VAL A 21 32.59 11.58 -10.65
C VAL A 21 33.06 10.16 -10.32
N SER A 22 33.24 9.84 -9.05
CA SER A 22 33.66 8.53 -8.55
C SER A 22 32.67 7.41 -8.87
N SER A 23 31.37 7.71 -9.02
CA SER A 23 30.35 6.74 -9.41
C SER A 23 30.55 6.27 -10.85
N ILE A 24 30.89 7.19 -11.75
CA ILE A 24 31.13 6.90 -13.18
C ILE A 24 32.35 5.98 -13.32
N TRP A 25 33.41 6.23 -12.56
CA TRP A 25 34.59 5.36 -12.54
C TRP A 25 34.26 3.93 -12.05
N LYS A 26 33.48 3.80 -10.97
CA LYS A 26 33.02 2.50 -10.46
C LYS A 26 32.20 1.74 -11.51
N TRP A 27 31.26 2.42 -12.17
CA TRP A 27 30.44 1.84 -13.22
C TRP A 27 31.29 1.34 -14.39
N LYS A 28 32.23 2.16 -14.87
CA LYS A 28 33.15 1.75 -15.94
C LYS A 28 33.97 0.52 -15.56
N LYS A 29 34.51 0.49 -14.33
CA LYS A 29 35.29 -0.64 -13.83
C LYS A 29 34.45 -1.93 -13.77
N ILE A 30 33.23 -1.86 -13.24
CA ILE A 30 32.33 -3.00 -13.14
C ILE A 30 31.92 -3.50 -14.52
N TYR A 31 31.62 -2.58 -15.44
CA TYR A 31 31.25 -2.91 -16.80
C TYR A 31 32.37 -3.63 -17.56
N ILE A 32 33.62 -3.18 -17.41
CA ILE A 32 34.78 -3.86 -18.01
C ILE A 32 34.95 -5.28 -17.46
N GLN A 33 34.68 -5.49 -16.17
CA GLN A 33 34.90 -6.78 -15.51
C GLN A 33 33.77 -7.79 -15.71
N LYS A 34 32.52 -7.33 -15.73
CA LYS A 34 31.32 -8.18 -15.63
C LYS A 34 30.29 -7.89 -16.73
N GLY A 35 30.64 -7.04 -17.68
CA GLY A 35 29.74 -6.61 -18.75
C GLY A 35 28.49 -5.92 -18.21
N GLN A 36 27.40 -6.04 -18.96
CA GLN A 36 26.12 -5.41 -18.64
C GLN A 36 25.50 -5.94 -17.35
N ASP A 37 25.66 -7.23 -17.05
CA ASP A 37 25.09 -7.84 -15.85
C ASP A 37 25.77 -7.34 -14.57
N GLY A 38 27.05 -6.96 -14.67
CA GLY A 38 27.76 -6.25 -13.61
C GLY A 38 27.06 -4.97 -13.17
N LEU A 39 26.60 -4.16 -14.12
CA LEU A 39 25.91 -2.91 -13.84
C LEU A 39 24.54 -3.14 -13.21
N LYS A 40 23.80 -4.17 -13.63
CA LYS A 40 22.49 -4.52 -13.05
C LYS A 40 22.60 -4.98 -11.58
N SER A 41 23.71 -5.63 -11.23
CA SER A 41 23.99 -6.07 -9.85
C SER A 41 24.40 -4.94 -8.91
N LEU A 42 24.69 -3.76 -9.44
CA LEU A 42 25.02 -2.60 -8.63
C LEU A 42 23.72 -2.01 -8.08
N GLU A 43 23.40 -2.35 -6.83
CA GLU A 43 22.29 -1.70 -6.12
C GLU A 43 22.55 -0.18 -6.04
N ILE A 44 21.79 0.58 -6.83
CA ILE A 44 21.74 2.03 -6.74
C ILE A 44 20.88 2.37 -5.53
N GLY A 45 21.48 2.98 -4.51
CA GLY A 45 20.82 3.29 -3.25
C GLY A 45 20.85 2.07 -2.33
N SER A 46 21.70 2.15 -1.30
CA SER A 46 21.74 1.15 -0.25
C SER A 46 20.37 1.04 0.40
N LYS A 47 19.68 -0.09 0.23
CA LYS A 47 18.68 -0.50 1.21
C LYS A 47 19.46 -1.01 2.41
N THR A 48 19.95 -0.10 3.26
CA THR A 48 20.21 -0.47 4.65
C THR A 48 18.85 -0.77 5.27
N MET A 49 18.35 -1.98 5.03
CA MET A 49 17.25 -2.51 5.80
C MET A 49 17.79 -2.66 7.22
N THR A 50 17.58 -1.66 8.06
CA THR A 50 17.71 -1.82 9.51
C THR A 50 16.90 -3.04 9.87
N LYS A 51 17.58 -4.12 10.30
CA LYS A 51 16.90 -5.34 10.73
C LYS A 51 15.86 -4.93 11.78
N PRO A 52 14.57 -5.29 11.61
CA PRO A 52 13.57 -4.90 12.59
C PRO A 52 13.96 -5.48 13.95
N LYS A 53 13.92 -4.64 14.97
CA LYS A 53 14.25 -5.01 16.35
C LYS A 53 13.24 -6.08 16.78
N LYS A 54 13.71 -7.27 17.13
CA LYS A 54 12.84 -8.31 17.67
C LYS A 54 12.36 -7.84 19.05
N LEU A 55 11.05 -7.76 19.24
CA LEU A 55 10.43 -7.47 20.54
C LEU A 55 10.84 -8.54 21.55
N THR A 56 11.03 -8.15 22.80
CA THR A 56 11.28 -9.08 23.91
C THR A 56 10.04 -9.94 24.17
N GLN A 57 10.21 -11.07 24.87
CA GLN A 57 9.10 -11.98 25.19
C GLN A 57 7.97 -11.27 25.97
N ASP A 58 8.33 -10.34 26.86
CA ASP A 58 7.37 -9.56 27.65
C ASP A 58 6.60 -8.55 26.79
N GLU A 59 7.27 -7.90 25.84
CA GLU A 59 6.63 -7.00 24.88
C GLU A 59 5.66 -7.76 23.95
N GLN A 60 6.01 -8.99 23.56
CA GLN A 60 5.15 -9.87 22.77
C GLN A 60 3.92 -10.31 23.57
N ALA A 61 4.10 -10.69 24.84
CA ALA A 61 3.00 -11.08 25.72
C ALA A 61 2.02 -9.92 25.96
N LYS A 62 2.55 -8.70 26.20
CA LYS A 62 1.73 -7.50 26.34
C LYS A 62 0.95 -7.22 25.05
N ARG A 63 1.60 -7.33 23.90
CA ARG A 63 0.95 -7.08 22.61
C ARG A 63 -0.15 -8.11 22.31
N LEU A 64 0.05 -9.37 22.69
CA LEU A 64 -0.97 -10.41 22.56
C LEU A 64 -2.20 -10.12 23.43
N ALA A 65 -1.99 -9.74 24.70
CA ALA A 65 -3.09 -9.39 25.60
C ALA A 65 -3.92 -8.21 25.07
N GLU A 66 -3.27 -7.16 24.55
CA GLU A 66 -3.95 -6.02 23.92
C GLU A 66 -4.78 -6.45 22.71
N LEU A 67 -4.25 -7.33 21.87
CA LEU A 67 -4.94 -7.83 20.67
C LEU A 67 -6.13 -8.73 21.02
N GLU A 68 -6.02 -9.53 22.09
CA GLU A 68 -7.12 -10.38 22.56
C GLU A 68 -8.28 -9.55 23.10
N GLU A 69 -7.99 -8.49 23.86
CA GLU A 69 -8.99 -7.54 24.36
C GLU A 69 -9.70 -6.81 23.20
N GLU A 70 -8.93 -6.32 22.22
CA GLU A 70 -9.49 -5.67 21.02
C GLU A 70 -10.37 -6.65 20.23
N ASN A 71 -9.95 -7.91 20.06
CA ASN A 71 -10.74 -8.91 19.35
C ASN A 71 -12.07 -9.18 20.04
N LEU A 72 -12.06 -9.29 21.37
CA LEU A 72 -13.28 -9.48 22.17
C LEU A 72 -14.24 -8.30 22.00
N MET A 73 -13.74 -7.07 22.11
CA MET A 73 -14.54 -5.86 21.93
C MET A 73 -15.15 -5.78 20.52
N LEU A 74 -14.37 -6.11 19.49
CA LEU A 74 -14.83 -6.11 18.11
C LEU A 74 -15.93 -7.15 17.87
N ARG A 75 -15.83 -8.34 18.48
CA ARG A 75 -16.88 -9.37 18.42
C ARG A 75 -18.17 -8.88 19.06
N ILE A 76 -18.09 -8.29 20.25
CA ILE A 76 -19.25 -7.72 20.95
C ILE A 76 -19.92 -6.64 20.08
N ARG A 77 -19.13 -5.71 19.54
CA ARG A 77 -19.65 -4.63 18.67
C ARG A 77 -20.33 -5.18 17.42
N LEU A 78 -19.72 -6.19 16.80
CA LEU A 78 -20.23 -6.81 15.58
C LEU A 78 -21.54 -7.55 15.85
N GLU A 79 -21.63 -8.29 16.95
CA GLU A 79 -22.87 -8.96 17.36
C GLU A 79 -23.99 -7.97 17.69
N ALA A 80 -23.69 -6.91 18.44
CA ALA A 80 -24.64 -5.85 18.73
C ALA A 80 -25.16 -5.18 17.44
N SER A 81 -24.28 -4.91 16.48
CA SER A 81 -24.67 -4.34 15.19
C SER A 81 -25.58 -5.26 14.38
N LYS A 82 -25.30 -6.58 14.39
CA LYS A 82 -26.16 -7.58 13.74
C LYS A 82 -27.54 -7.65 14.38
N LEU A 83 -27.61 -7.60 15.71
CA LEU A 83 -28.88 -7.61 16.44
C LEU A 83 -29.74 -6.41 16.04
N LEU A 84 -29.17 -5.21 16.05
CA LEU A 84 -29.86 -3.98 15.62
C LEU A 84 -30.35 -4.07 14.17
N ALA A 85 -29.51 -4.58 13.26
CA ALA A 85 -29.88 -4.75 11.86
C ALA A 85 -31.01 -5.78 11.66
N SER A 86 -31.06 -6.83 12.49
CA SER A 86 -32.19 -7.77 12.47
C SER A 86 -33.48 -7.11 12.96
N MET A 87 -33.41 -6.33 14.04
CA MET A 87 -34.57 -5.60 14.58
C MET A 87 -35.16 -4.61 13.56
N GLU A 88 -34.31 -3.88 12.83
CA GLU A 88 -34.75 -2.95 11.78
C GLU A 88 -35.45 -3.66 10.61
N LYS A 89 -35.00 -4.86 10.22
CA LYS A 89 -35.65 -5.67 9.19
C LYS A 89 -37.04 -6.14 9.61
N ASP A 90 -37.20 -6.50 10.89
CA ASP A 90 -38.49 -6.93 11.42
C ASP A 90 -39.48 -5.75 11.46
N GLU A 91 -39.04 -4.55 11.85
CA GLU A 91 -39.88 -3.34 11.84
C GLU A 91 -40.30 -2.91 10.42
N THR A 92 -39.39 -2.99 9.43
CA THR A 92 -39.70 -2.64 8.03
C THR A 92 -40.57 -3.68 7.33
N SER A 93 -40.63 -4.92 7.83
CA SER A 93 -41.55 -5.95 7.35
C SER A 93 -43.03 -5.71 7.76
N GLY A 94 -43.26 -4.82 8.73
CA GLY A 94 -44.60 -4.39 9.18
C GLY A 94 -45.20 -3.20 8.41
N HIS A 95 -44.48 -2.58 7.48
CA HIS A 95 -44.99 -1.45 6.69
C HIS A 95 -45.74 -1.95 5.46
N TRP A 96 -47.07 -2.06 5.57
CA TRP A 96 -47.95 -2.35 4.45
C TRP A 96 -47.66 -1.45 3.24
N PRO A 97 -47.47 -1.99 2.01
CA PRO A 97 -47.29 -1.17 0.84
C PRO A 97 -48.60 -0.41 0.58
N LYS A 98 -48.54 0.92 0.54
CA LYS A 98 -49.70 1.74 0.15
C LYS A 98 -50.19 1.26 -1.21
N LEU A 99 -51.43 0.76 -1.27
CA LEU A 99 -52.08 0.37 -2.52
C LEU A 99 -52.06 1.57 -3.47
N PRO A 100 -51.73 1.38 -4.76
CA PRO A 100 -51.79 2.47 -5.72
C PRO A 100 -53.24 2.96 -5.79
N SER A 101 -53.42 4.25 -5.49
CA SER A 101 -54.69 4.97 -5.68
C SER A 101 -55.06 4.90 -7.16
N ASN A 102 -56.01 4.05 -7.51
CA ASN A 102 -56.51 3.95 -8.87
C ASN A 102 -57.49 5.11 -9.13
N SER A 103 -56.94 6.27 -9.52
CA SER A 103 -57.71 7.28 -10.22
C SER A 103 -57.91 6.82 -11.67
N ARG A 104 -59.01 6.09 -11.91
CA ARG A 104 -59.59 5.92 -13.25
C ARG A 104 -61.08 6.19 -13.18
N ARG A 105 -61.40 7.49 -13.28
CA ARG A 105 -62.27 8.07 -14.31
C ARG A 105 -63.22 7.07 -14.96
N ASN A 106 -64.50 7.17 -14.64
CA ASN A 106 -65.64 6.82 -15.50
C ASN A 106 -66.79 7.76 -15.13
N SER A 107 -66.77 8.96 -15.69
CA SER A 107 -67.98 9.77 -15.87
C SER A 107 -68.39 9.56 -17.33
N ASP A 108 -69.36 8.69 -17.55
CA ASP A 108 -70.20 8.67 -18.75
C ASP A 108 -71.43 7.80 -18.50
N LYS A 109 -72.54 8.45 -18.13
CA LYS A 109 -73.89 8.20 -18.64
C LYS A 109 -74.88 9.24 -18.15
#